data_AF-A0A7W4VJA7-F1
#
_entry.id   AF-A0A7W4VJA7-F1
#
_cell.length_a   1.000
_cell.length_b   1.000
_cell.length_c   1.000
_cell.angle_alpha   90.00
_cell.angle_beta   90.00
_cell.angle_gamma   90.00
#
_symmetry.space_group_name_H-M   'P 1'
#
loop_
_entity.id
_entity.type
_entity.pdbx_description
1 polymer ?
#
loop_
_entity_poly.entity_id
_entity_poly.type
_entity_poly.pdbx_seq_one_letter_code
_entity_poly.pdbx_strand_id
1 'polypeptide(L)'
;MSKLLRLLDIIVPRFISEDTAVRRVGKSSMYEPVCSMKDIDPGERFDGIATYVMFNLFGQGLFPRQVGSIRPWVNPHDAQVAS
;
A
#
# COMPACT_ATOMS: atom_id res chain seq x y z
N MET A 1 -12.94 14.14 4.11
CA MET A 1 -11.70 14.37 4.89
C MET A 1 -11.28 15.83 4.73
N SER A 2 -11.16 16.59 5.83
CA SER A 2 -10.86 18.03 5.81
C SER A 2 -9.46 18.31 5.23
N LYS A 3 -9.35 19.31 4.34
CA LYS A 3 -8.11 19.70 3.64
C LYS A 3 -6.93 20.02 4.58
N LEU A 4 -7.22 20.40 5.83
CA LEU A 4 -6.22 20.72 6.86
C LEU A 4 -5.36 19.51 7.26
N LEU A 5 -5.96 18.31 7.31
CA LEU A 5 -5.24 17.09 7.69
C LEU A 5 -4.22 16.68 6.62
N ARG A 6 -4.54 16.90 5.34
CA ARG A 6 -3.61 16.62 4.23
C ARG A 6 -2.39 17.54 4.26
N LEU A 7 -2.53 18.77 4.74
CA LEU A 7 -1.42 19.71 4.87
C LEU A 7 -0.47 19.31 6.02
N LEU A 8 -1.04 18.82 7.13
CA LEU A 8 -0.25 18.30 8.25
C LEU A 8 0.52 17.03 7.89
N ASP A 9 -0.02 16.15 7.03
CA ASP A 9 0.69 14.97 6.52
C ASP A 9 1.94 15.32 5.68
N ILE A 10 1.98 16.53 5.12
CA ILE A 10 3.19 17.05 4.48
C ILE A 10 4.14 17.57 5.57
N ILE A 11 3.66 18.38 6.51
CA ILE A 11 4.55 19.14 7.41
C ILE A 11 5.08 18.30 8.58
N VAL A 12 4.34 17.27 9.02
CA VAL A 12 4.67 16.49 10.22
C VAL A 12 5.24 15.14 9.82
N PRO A 13 6.56 14.92 9.98
CA PRO A 13 7.15 13.61 9.76
C PRO A 13 6.58 12.58 10.73
N ARG A 14 6.14 11.43 10.20
CA ARG A 14 5.56 10.35 11.01
C ARG A 14 5.78 8.98 10.40
N PHE A 15 5.82 7.95 11.24
CA PHE A 15 5.72 6.57 10.75
C PHE A 15 4.30 6.28 10.32
N ILE A 16 4.16 5.70 9.13
CA ILE A 16 2.88 5.23 8.58
C ILE A 16 2.97 3.73 8.31
N SER A 17 1.83 3.07 8.39
CA SER A 17 1.65 1.69 7.94
C SER A 17 0.67 1.71 6.77
N GLU A 18 1.04 1.08 5.67
CA GLU A 18 0.24 1.07 4.45
C GLU A 18 0.24 -0.30 3.78
N ASP A 19 -0.95 -0.69 3.32
CA ASP A 19 -1.11 -1.87 2.49
C ASP A 19 -0.78 -1.52 1.04
N THR A 20 0.07 -2.36 0.44
CA THR A 20 0.62 -2.17 -0.89
C THR A 20 0.36 -3.43 -1.71
N ALA A 21 -0.06 -3.26 -2.97
CA ALA A 21 -0.14 -4.34 -3.93
C ALA A 21 1.28 -4.80 -4.28
N VAL A 22 1.50 -6.11 -4.31
CA VAL A 22 2.80 -6.69 -4.66
C VAL A 22 2.69 -7.60 -5.87
N ARG A 23 3.77 -7.67 -6.64
CA ARG A 23 3.93 -8.65 -7.72
C ARG A 23 5.07 -9.60 -7.41
N ARG A 24 4.96 -10.85 -7.84
CA ARG A 24 5.99 -11.86 -7.68
C ARG A 24 7.10 -11.65 -8.72
N VAL A 25 8.35 -11.74 -8.28
CA VAL A 25 9.51 -11.59 -9.17
C VAL A 25 10.07 -12.95 -9.55
N GLY A 26 9.88 -13.30 -10.83
CA GLY A 26 10.36 -14.55 -11.41
C GLY A 26 9.69 -15.78 -10.81
N LYS A 27 10.43 -16.89 -10.74
CA LYS A 27 9.95 -18.16 -10.16
C LYS A 27 10.19 -18.28 -8.66
N SER A 28 10.75 -17.25 -8.04
CA SER A 28 11.09 -17.26 -6.62
C SER A 28 9.87 -16.92 -5.75
N SER A 29 10.04 -17.03 -4.43
CA SER A 29 9.12 -16.52 -3.42
C SER A 29 9.36 -15.03 -3.08
N MET A 30 10.09 -14.30 -3.93
CA MET A 30 10.33 -12.86 -3.78
C MET A 30 9.16 -12.08 -4.38
N TYR A 31 8.80 -10.99 -3.70
CA TYR A 31 7.77 -10.06 -4.14
C TYR A 31 8.32 -8.65 -4.09
N GLU A 32 7.86 -7.81 -5.00
CA GLU A 32 8.18 -6.38 -5.02
C GLU A 32 6.91 -5.53 -4.88
N PRO A 33 6.98 -4.41 -4.15
CA PRO A 33 5.88 -3.47 -4.04
C PRO A 33 5.64 -2.78 -5.38
N VAL A 34 4.36 -2.62 -5.74
CA VAL A 34 3.95 -1.94 -6.97
C VAL A 34 3.32 -0.58 -6.66
N CYS A 35 2.21 -0.56 -5.93
CA CYS A 35 1.48 0.67 -5.58
C CYS A 35 0.64 0.52 -4.31
N SER A 36 0.21 1.65 -3.72
CA SER A 36 -0.71 1.64 -2.58
C SER A 36 -2.03 0.98 -2.98
N MET A 37 -2.66 0.26 -2.05
CA MET A 37 -4.01 -0.28 -2.27
C MET A 37 -5.06 0.80 -2.58
N LYS A 38 -4.78 2.07 -2.29
CA LYS A 38 -5.67 3.22 -2.60
C LYS A 38 -5.60 3.64 -4.06
N ASP A 39 -4.51 3.31 -4.76
CA ASP A 39 -4.23 3.73 -6.14
C ASP A 39 -4.57 2.62 -7.15
N ILE A 40 -5.26 1.57 -6.70
CA ILE A 40 -5.69 0.45 -7.53
C ILE A 40 -6.90 0.88 -8.35
N ASP A 41 -6.86 0.63 -9.65
CA ASP A 41 -7.98 0.86 -10.55
C ASP A 41 -8.92 -0.35 -10.61
N PRO A 42 -10.21 -0.15 -10.95
CA PRO A 42 -11.14 -1.24 -11.17
C PRO A 42 -10.64 -2.24 -12.23
N GLY A 43 -10.69 -3.53 -11.92
CA GLY A 43 -10.24 -4.59 -12.82
C GLY A 43 -8.75 -4.93 -12.74
N GLU A 44 -7.93 -4.14 -12.03
CA GLU A 44 -6.53 -4.50 -11.80
C GLU A 44 -6.37 -5.74 -10.91
N ARG A 45 -5.32 -6.51 -11.19
CA ARG A 45 -4.98 -7.75 -10.49
C ARG A 45 -3.49 -7.80 -10.18
N PHE A 46 -3.18 -8.20 -8.96
CA PHE A 46 -1.82 -8.37 -8.45
C PHE A 46 -1.70 -9.73 -7.74
N ASP A 47 -0.47 -10.12 -7.41
CA ASP A 47 -0.18 -11.44 -6.84
C ASP A 47 -0.47 -11.51 -5.34
N GLY A 48 -0.54 -10.37 -4.65
CA GLY A 48 -0.85 -10.32 -3.23
C GLY A 48 -0.85 -8.91 -2.66
N ILE A 49 -1.00 -8.85 -1.33
CA ILE A 49 -1.00 -7.62 -0.55
C ILE A 49 0.04 -7.75 0.56
N ALA A 50 0.92 -6.76 0.69
CA ALA A 50 1.88 -6.68 1.77
C ALA A 50 1.71 -5.37 2.55
N THR A 51 1.90 -5.43 3.87
CA THR A 51 1.89 -4.24 4.72
C THR A 51 3.31 -3.73 4.86
N TYR A 52 3.52 -2.45 4.55
CA TYR A 52 4.80 -1.77 4.73
C TYR A 52 4.67 -0.71 5.82
N VAL A 53 5.66 -0.67 6.71
CA VAL A 53 5.89 0.48 7.60
C VAL A 53 6.99 1.32 6.99
N MET A 54 6.75 2.62 6.90
CA MET A 54 7.69 3.59 6.33
C MET A 54 7.62 4.90 7.09
N PHE A 55 8.72 5.65 7.06
CA PHE A 55 8.77 7.00 7.61
C PHE A 55 8.31 7.98 6.54
N ASN A 56 7.13 8.56 6.71
CA ASN A 56 6.62 9.61 5.83
C ASN A 56 7.32 10.93 6.18
N LEU A 57 8.13 11.44 5.27
CA LEU A 57 8.80 12.74 5.34
C LEU A 57 8.32 13.60 4.18
N PHE A 58 7.50 14.61 4.46
CA PHE A 58 6.93 15.52 3.43
C PHE A 58 6.17 14.81 2.29
N GLY A 59 5.47 13.72 2.59
CA GLY A 59 4.75 12.92 1.60
C GLY A 59 5.61 11.87 0.90
N GLN A 60 6.91 11.77 1.22
CA GLN A 60 7.78 10.72 0.73
C GLN A 60 7.92 9.61 1.76
N GLY A 61 7.58 8.38 1.36
CA GLY A 61 7.80 7.18 2.17
C GLY A 61 9.27 6.76 2.14
N LEU A 62 9.97 6.93 3.26
CA LEU A 62 11.37 6.54 3.42
C LEU A 62 11.50 5.25 4.22
N PHE A 63 12.53 4.47 3.87
CA PHE A 63 12.89 3.20 4.52
C PHE A 63 11.73 2.21 4.63
N PRO A 64 11.08 1.85 3.51
CA PRO A 64 9.97 0.91 3.54
C PRO A 64 10.44 -0.45 4.05
N ARG A 65 9.75 -0.98 5.06
CA ARG A 65 9.99 -2.31 5.61
C ARG A 65 8.69 -3.10 5.60
N GLN A 66 8.70 -4.24 4.92
CA GLN A 66 7.58 -5.18 4.99
C GLN A 66 7.43 -5.70 6.43
N VAL A 67 6.20 -5.73 6.90
CA VAL A 67 5.82 -6.33 8.19
C VAL A 67 4.74 -7.37 7.96
N GLY A 68 4.90 -8.52 8.61
CA GLY A 68 3.98 -9.65 8.48
C GLY A 68 4.14 -10.44 7.18
N SER A 69 3.20 -11.35 6.95
CA SER A 69 3.12 -12.19 5.76
C SER A 69 2.37 -11.51 4.62
N ILE A 70 2.65 -11.96 3.40
CA ILE A 70 1.88 -11.55 2.22
C ILE A 70 0.50 -12.20 2.30
N ARG A 71 -0.53 -11.38 2.09
CA ARG A 71 -1.93 -11.79 2.08
C ARG A 71 -2.38 -12.04 0.64
N PRO A 72 -3.39 -12.92 0.43
CA PRO A 72 -4.02 -13.09 -0.88
C PRO A 72 -4.54 -11.76 -1.43
N TRP A 73 -4.51 -11.63 -2.76
CA TRP A 73 -5.05 -10.47 -3.44
C TRP A 73 -6.56 -10.33 -3.25
N VAL A 74 -7.01 -9.13 -2.92
CA VAL A 74 -8.42 -8.71 -2.90
C VAL A 74 -8.48 -7.32 -3.52
N ASN A 75 -9.19 -7.17 -4.64
CA ASN A 75 -9.35 -5.86 -5.25
C ASN A 75 -10.31 -5.01 -4.39
N PRO A 76 -9.90 -3.79 -4.00
CA PRO A 76 -10.69 -2.94 -3.10
C PRO A 76 -12.02 -2.49 -3.70
N HIS A 77 -12.16 -2.51 -5.03
CA HIS A 77 -13.40 -2.18 -5.74
C HIS A 77 -14.34 -3.37 -5.87
N ASP A 78 -13.82 -4.60 -5.97
CA ASP A 78 -14.64 -5.83 -6.01
C ASP A 78 -15.33 -6.10 -4.66
N ALA A 79 -14.64 -5.79 -3.55
CA ALA A 79 -15.15 -6.00 -2.20
C ALA A 79 -16.35 -5.10 -1.85
N GLN A 80 -16.50 -3.96 -2.53
CA GLN A 80 -17.58 -2.99 -2.29
C GLN A 80 -18.88 -3.36 -3.01
N VAL A 81 -18.84 -4.27 -3.98
CA VAL A 81 -20.04 -4.72 -4.73
C VAL A 81 -20.79 -5.84 -4.00
N ALA A 82 -20.21 -6.38 -2.91
CA ALA A 82 -20.76 -7.50 -2.14
C ALA A 82 -21.59 -7.09 -0.91
N SER A 83 -21.96 -5.80 -0.76
CA SER A 83 -22.73 -5.25 0.37
C SER A 83 -24.05 -4.65 -0.06
#